data_AF-A0AAW3KEI3-F1
#
_entry.id   AF-A0AAW3KEI3-F1
#
_cell.length_a   1.000
_cell.length_b   1.000
_cell.length_c   1.000
_cell.angle_alpha   90.00
_cell.angle_beta   90.00
_cell.angle_gamma   90.00
#
_symmetry.space_group_name_H-M   'P 1'
#
loop_
_entity.id
_entity.type
_entity.pdbx_description
1 polymer ?
#
loop_
_entity_poly.entity_id
_entity_poly.type
_entity_poly.pdbx_seq_one_letter_code
_entity_poly.pdbx_strand_id
1 'polypeptide(L)'
;MPRSMKNMAHSNEVLALKNEAEGPIPTAWRETLSAIVEGFVAGDYRLERGVANVAPVSAETASHIREYFHDYGATLVALPDATWGPSVCIWYGRRPPALSSRKV
;
A
#
# COMPACT_ATOMS: atom_id res chain seq x y z
N MET A 1 -39.71 -7.44 24.46
CA MET A 1 -39.22 -6.69 23.28
C MET A 1 -37.72 -6.91 23.17
N PRO A 2 -37.18 -7.60 22.15
CA PRO A 2 -35.73 -7.75 22.02
C PRO A 2 -35.11 -6.48 21.42
N ARG A 3 -34.12 -5.91 22.14
CA ARG A 3 -33.27 -4.81 21.68
C ARG A 3 -32.42 -5.31 20.51
N SER A 4 -32.70 -4.80 19.32
CA SER A 4 -31.83 -4.93 18.16
C SER A 4 -30.59 -4.04 18.39
N MET A 5 -29.52 -4.60 18.96
CA MET A 5 -28.20 -3.97 18.98
C MET A 5 -27.53 -4.19 17.62
N LYS A 6 -27.98 -3.43 16.62
CA LYS A 6 -27.12 -3.03 15.51
C LYS A 6 -26.44 -1.74 15.95
N ASN A 7 -25.11 -1.77 16.02
CA ASN A 7 -24.16 -0.66 15.90
C ASN A 7 -23.04 -0.75 16.94
N MET A 8 -21.88 -1.23 16.51
CA MET A 8 -20.61 -0.48 16.62
C MET A 8 -19.49 -1.33 16.01
N ALA A 9 -19.53 -1.50 14.69
CA ALA A 9 -18.26 -1.48 13.98
C ALA A 9 -17.74 -0.05 14.16
N HIS A 10 -16.75 0.15 15.03
CA HIS A 10 -15.97 1.38 15.03
C HIS A 10 -15.20 1.40 13.72
N SER A 11 -15.87 1.84 12.65
CA SER A 11 -15.24 2.28 11.42
C SER A 11 -14.45 3.53 11.77
N ASN A 12 -13.28 3.35 12.37
CA ASN A 12 -12.33 4.42 12.58
C ASN A 12 -11.77 4.76 11.20
N GLU A 13 -12.55 5.53 10.43
CA GLU A 13 -12.14 6.02 9.12
C GLU A 13 -10.92 6.90 9.31
N VAL A 14 -9.76 6.38 8.93
CA VAL A 14 -8.52 7.13 8.95
C VAL A 14 -8.50 7.95 7.66
N LEU A 15 -8.61 9.28 7.82
CA LEU A 15 -8.55 10.20 6.70
C LEU A 15 -7.10 10.39 6.26
N ALA A 16 -6.89 10.53 4.94
CA ALA A 16 -5.60 10.90 4.38
C ALA A 16 -5.26 12.34 4.78
N LEU A 17 -4.36 12.49 5.74
CA LEU A 17 -3.81 13.78 6.16
C LEU A 17 -2.51 14.02 5.41
N LYS A 18 -2.47 15.11 4.64
CA LYS A 18 -1.23 15.58 4.01
C LYS A 18 -0.33 16.19 5.09
N ASN A 19 0.43 15.33 5.74
CA ASN A 19 1.34 15.63 6.82
C ASN A 19 2.65 14.86 6.59
N GLU A 20 3.79 15.52 6.82
CA GLU A 20 5.12 14.92 6.73
C GLU A 20 5.46 14.02 7.93
N ALA A 21 4.53 13.87 8.89
CA ALA A 21 4.65 12.92 9.99
C ALA A 21 4.06 11.53 9.64
N GLU A 22 4.59 10.52 10.33
CA GLU A 22 4.07 9.16 10.30
C GLU A 22 2.66 9.12 10.89
N GLY A 23 1.71 8.58 10.14
CA GLY A 23 0.33 8.43 10.55
C GLY A 23 -0.22 7.06 10.19
N PRO A 24 -1.39 6.67 10.73
CA PRO A 24 -2.04 5.43 10.34
C PRO A 24 -2.42 5.44 8.86
N ILE A 25 -2.42 4.26 8.22
CA ILE A 25 -2.80 4.13 6.80
C ILE A 25 -4.28 4.48 6.62
N PRO A 26 -4.60 5.41 5.68
CA PRO A 26 -5.98 5.80 5.39
C PRO A 26 -6.84 4.61 4.98
N THR A 27 -8.05 4.51 5.53
CA THR A 27 -8.93 3.35 5.30
C THR A 27 -9.29 3.20 3.82
N ALA A 28 -9.50 4.31 3.12
CA ALA A 28 -9.79 4.34 1.68
C ALA A 28 -8.66 3.79 0.79
N TRP A 29 -7.43 3.66 1.32
CA TRP A 29 -6.30 3.09 0.56
C TRP A 29 -6.09 1.61 0.86
N ARG A 30 -6.62 1.10 1.97
CA ARG A 30 -6.39 -0.28 2.39
C ARG A 30 -6.91 -1.27 1.36
N GLU A 31 -8.11 -1.03 0.84
CA GLU A 31 -8.70 -1.86 -0.22
C GLU A 31 -7.83 -1.88 -1.49
N THR A 32 -7.37 -0.72 -1.93
CA THR A 32 -6.51 -0.59 -3.12
C THR A 32 -5.16 -1.27 -2.92
N LEU A 33 -4.53 -1.06 -1.76
CA LEU A 33 -3.24 -1.67 -1.41
C LEU A 33 -3.36 -3.20 -1.29
N SER A 34 -4.43 -3.70 -0.67
CA SER A 34 -4.72 -5.13 -0.63
C SER A 34 -4.86 -5.70 -2.03
N ALA A 35 -5.64 -5.06 -2.91
CA ALA A 35 -5.84 -5.54 -4.27
C ALA A 35 -4.54 -5.57 -5.10
N ILE A 36 -3.65 -4.59 -4.92
CA ILE A 36 -2.31 -4.59 -5.54
C ILE A 36 -1.51 -5.81 -5.06
N VAL A 37 -1.45 -6.03 -3.74
CA VAL A 37 -0.68 -7.15 -3.17
C VAL A 37 -1.28 -8.49 -3.60
N GLU A 38 -2.60 -8.63 -3.64
CA GLU A 38 -3.25 -9.83 -4.17
C GLU A 38 -2.88 -10.10 -5.63
N GLY A 39 -2.78 -9.05 -6.45
CA GLY A 39 -2.27 -9.16 -7.82
C GLY A 39 -0.86 -9.74 -7.86
N PHE A 40 0.05 -9.22 -7.02
CA PHE A 40 1.43 -9.70 -6.93
C PHE A 40 1.53 -11.13 -6.39
N VAL A 41 0.72 -11.50 -5.41
CA VAL A 41 0.63 -12.87 -4.88
C VAL A 41 0.15 -13.84 -5.96
N ALA A 42 -0.79 -13.42 -6.82
CA ALA A 42 -1.26 -14.19 -7.96
C ALA A 42 -0.26 -14.24 -9.14
N GLY A 43 0.88 -13.56 -9.05
CA GLY A 43 1.89 -13.47 -10.10
C GLY A 43 1.58 -12.44 -11.20
N ASP A 44 0.53 -11.64 -11.03
CA ASP A 44 0.17 -10.52 -11.91
C ASP A 44 0.96 -9.26 -11.51
N TYR A 45 2.26 -9.27 -11.81
CA TYR A 45 3.16 -8.14 -11.53
C TYR A 45 2.92 -6.91 -12.41
N ARG A 46 2.10 -7.06 -13.46
CA ARG A 46 1.74 -5.98 -14.38
C ARG A 46 0.44 -5.28 -13.94
N LEU A 47 -0.26 -5.83 -12.95
CA LEU A 47 -1.59 -5.39 -12.51
C LEU A 47 -2.59 -5.33 -13.68
N GLU A 48 -2.49 -6.29 -14.61
CA GLU A 48 -3.30 -6.35 -15.83
C GLU A 48 -4.76 -6.70 -15.54
N ARG A 49 -5.04 -7.38 -14.43
CA ARG A 49 -6.39 -7.55 -13.91
C ARG A 49 -7.14 -6.24 -13.63
N GLY A 50 -6.41 -5.12 -13.51
CA GLY A 50 -6.98 -3.81 -13.27
C GLY A 50 -7.34 -3.62 -11.81
N VAL A 51 -6.57 -2.77 -11.11
CA VAL A 51 -6.89 -2.33 -9.75
C VAL A 51 -7.48 -0.92 -9.80
N ALA A 52 -8.56 -0.69 -9.06
CA ALA A 52 -9.22 0.62 -9.04
C ALA A 52 -8.23 1.72 -8.62
N ASN A 53 -8.18 2.80 -9.40
CA ASN A 53 -7.29 3.96 -9.18
C ASN A 53 -5.78 3.68 -9.33
N VAL A 54 -5.39 2.54 -9.90
CA VAL A 54 -3.98 2.18 -10.13
C VAL A 54 -3.76 1.98 -11.63
N ALA A 55 -2.75 2.65 -12.17
CA ALA A 55 -2.35 2.46 -13.55
C ALA A 55 -1.61 1.12 -13.71
N PRO A 56 -1.81 0.39 -14.83
CA PRO A 56 -1.06 -0.82 -15.10
C PRO A 56 0.44 -0.53 -15.19
N VAL A 57 1.24 -1.53 -14.82
CA VAL A 57 2.69 -1.42 -14.70
C VAL A 57 3.34 -1.90 -16.00
N SER A 58 4.42 -1.23 -16.43
CA SER A 58 5.16 -1.62 -17.64
C SER A 58 5.87 -2.97 -17.47
N ALA A 59 6.12 -3.68 -18.57
CA ALA A 59 6.76 -5.00 -18.56
C ALA A 59 8.16 -4.99 -17.90
N GLU A 60 8.94 -3.93 -18.12
CA GLU A 60 10.25 -3.73 -17.47
C GLU A 60 10.09 -3.59 -15.96
N THR A 61 9.16 -2.74 -15.51
CA THR A 61 8.93 -2.53 -14.07
C THR A 61 8.40 -3.80 -13.40
N ALA A 62 7.52 -4.54 -14.07
CA ALA A 62 7.02 -5.83 -13.58
C ALA A 62 8.15 -6.87 -13.43
N SER A 63 9.11 -6.89 -14.38
CA SER A 63 10.30 -7.73 -14.28
C SER A 63 11.15 -7.35 -13.07
N HIS A 64 11.39 -6.06 -12.86
CA HIS A 64 12.11 -5.58 -11.67
C HIS A 64 11.40 -5.96 -10.38
N ILE A 65 10.07 -5.79 -10.30
CA ILE A 65 9.27 -6.19 -9.12
C ILE A 65 9.48 -7.68 -8.80
N ARG A 66 9.41 -8.55 -9.81
CA ARG A 66 9.66 -9.98 -9.64
C ARG A 66 11.08 -10.26 -9.14
N GLU A 67 12.09 -9.62 -9.75
CA GLU A 67 13.49 -9.76 -9.33
C GLU A 67 13.67 -9.32 -7.88
N TYR A 68 13.07 -8.20 -7.46
CA TYR A 68 13.11 -7.74 -6.07
C TYR A 68 12.48 -8.75 -5.11
N PHE A 69 11.35 -9.37 -5.46
CA PHE A 69 10.76 -10.42 -4.63
C PHE A 69 11.64 -11.67 -4.55
N HIS A 70 12.27 -12.05 -5.66
CA HIS A 70 13.19 -13.17 -5.71
C HIS A 70 14.45 -12.91 -4.86
N ASP A 71 15.06 -11.73 -4.99
CA ASP A 71 16.25 -11.30 -4.25
C ASP A 71 15.96 -11.19 -2.74
N TYR A 72 14.79 -10.67 -2.37
CA TYR A 72 14.36 -10.60 -0.97
C TYR A 72 14.22 -12.00 -0.32
N GLY A 73 14.03 -13.05 -1.12
CA GLY A 73 14.05 -14.44 -0.66
C GLY A 73 12.85 -14.87 0.19
N ALA A 74 11.78 -14.06 0.22
CA ALA A 74 10.55 -14.39 0.94
C ALA A 74 9.33 -14.38 0.01
N THR A 75 8.39 -15.28 0.26
CA THR A 75 7.13 -15.32 -0.47
C THR A 75 6.22 -14.19 0.01
N LEU A 76 5.82 -13.33 -0.91
CA LEU A 76 4.78 -12.33 -0.64
C LEU A 76 3.47 -13.06 -0.33
N VAL A 77 2.82 -12.68 0.77
CA VAL A 77 1.49 -13.15 1.15
C VAL A 77 0.50 -11.99 1.10
N ALA A 78 -0.79 -12.30 0.99
CA ALA A 78 -1.83 -11.28 1.07
C ALA A 78 -1.74 -10.54 2.41
N LEU A 79 -2.06 -9.24 2.41
CA LEU A 79 -2.04 -8.39 3.61
C LEU A 79 -3.16 -8.80 4.57
N PRO A 80 -2.87 -9.43 5.73
CA PRO A 80 -3.90 -9.70 6.72
C PRO A 80 -4.34 -8.40 7.41
N ASP A 81 -5.58 -8.35 7.90
CA ASP A 81 -6.13 -7.15 8.57
C ASP A 81 -5.30 -6.71 9.78
N ALA A 82 -4.64 -7.65 10.46
CA ALA A 82 -3.75 -7.38 11.58
C ALA A 82 -2.54 -6.51 11.21
N THR A 83 -2.12 -6.49 9.94
CA THR A 83 -0.99 -5.70 9.45
C THR A 83 -1.28 -4.20 9.44
N TRP A 84 -2.55 -3.78 9.35
CA TRP A 84 -2.89 -2.34 9.33
C TRP A 84 -2.61 -1.64 10.66
N GLY A 85 -2.69 -2.37 11.78
CA GLY A 85 -2.44 -1.82 13.12
C GLY A 85 -1.03 -1.25 13.30
N PRO A 86 0.04 -2.03 13.00
CA PRO A 86 1.41 -1.53 13.07
C PRO A 86 1.85 -0.74 11.83
N SER A 87 1.06 -0.70 10.76
CA SER A 87 1.46 -0.01 9.53
C SER A 87 1.26 1.49 9.60
N VAL A 88 2.27 2.22 9.12
CA VAL A 88 2.24 3.68 9.03
C VAL A 88 2.39 4.15 7.58
N CYS A 89 1.83 5.32 7.30
CA CYS A 89 1.97 6.07 6.05
C CYS A 89 2.59 7.42 6.37
N ILE A 90 3.48 7.89 5.48
CA ILE A 90 4.09 9.22 5.54
C ILE A 90 3.83 9.90 4.21
N TRP A 91 3.33 11.13 4.22
CA TRP A 91 3.27 11.93 3.01
C TRP A 91 4.56 12.74 2.87
N TYR A 92 5.50 12.26 2.05
CA TYR A 92 6.66 13.07 1.69
C TYR A 92 6.22 14.22 0.77
N GLY A 93 6.04 15.40 1.35
CA GLY A 93 5.90 16.64 0.59
C GLY A 93 7.23 16.92 -0.11
N ARG A 94 7.21 17.01 -1.45
CA ARG A 94 8.28 17.45 -2.35
C ARG A 94 9.70 16.95 -2.00
N ARG A 95 10.26 16.10 -2.89
CA ARG A 95 11.67 15.66 -2.90
C ARG A 95 12.60 16.69 -2.22
N PRO A 96 13.31 16.36 -1.12
CA PRO A 96 14.37 17.24 -0.64
C PRO A 96 15.32 17.52 -1.81
N PRO A 97 15.86 18.75 -1.93
CA PRO A 97 16.76 19.09 -3.03
C PRO A 97 17.85 18.01 -3.07
N ALA A 98 18.04 17.44 -4.26
CA ALA A 98 19.03 16.41 -4.50
C ALA A 98 20.33 16.79 -3.81
N LEU A 99 20.94 15.86 -3.08
CA LEU A 99 22.30 15.99 -2.61
C LEU A 99 23.16 16.22 -3.85
N SER A 100 23.41 17.50 -4.15
CA SER A 100 24.32 17.89 -5.20
C SER A 100 25.67 17.41 -4.71
N SER A 101 26.12 16.27 -5.27
CA SER A 101 27.46 15.74 -5.07
C SER A 101 28.43 16.89 -5.18
N ARG A 102 29.00 17.28 -4.04
CA ARG A 102 30.01 18.31 -3.97
C ARG A 102 31.23 17.69 -4.64
N LYS A 103 31.45 18.06 -5.92
CA LYS A 103 32.73 17.84 -6.59
C LYS A 103 33.81 18.45 -5.70
N VAL A 104 34.69 17.61 -5.19
CA VAL A 104 36.04 17.98 -4.75
C VAL A 104 37.03 17.36 -5.72
#